data_AF-X8J5L6-F1
#
_entry.id   AF-X8J5L6-F1
#
_cell.length_a   1.000
_cell.length_b   1.000
_cell.length_c   1.000
_cell.angle_alpha   90.00
_cell.angle_beta   90.00
_cell.angle_gamma   90.00
#
_symmetry.space_group_name_H-M   'P 1'
#
loop_
_entity.id
_entity.type
_entity.pdbx_description
1 polymer ?
#
loop_
_entity_poly.entity_id
_entity_poly.type
_entity_poly.pdbx_seq_one_letter_code
_entity_poly.pdbx_strand_id
1 'polypeptide(L)'
;MAKLAPFGEFFATWPGFCASWKIRPGQRYDGPWTVEEGLQKTRFPILYASLDADPVTPLSAAQKMVKSFGNQSAVLLVQEGFGHATVAHPSLCTAKAVRDYFLEGKVPAPGTICKPE
;
A
#
# COMPACT_ATOMS: atom_id res chain seq x y z
N MET A 1 6.61 4.27 31.42
CA MET A 1 6.95 3.44 30.23
C MET A 1 5.64 2.91 29.67
N ALA A 2 5.25 3.33 28.46
CA ALA A 2 4.04 2.81 27.82
C ALA A 2 4.26 1.34 27.44
N LYS A 3 3.28 0.47 27.74
CA LYS A 3 3.30 -0.92 27.27
C LYS A 3 3.17 -0.89 25.74
N LEU A 4 4.09 -1.55 25.03
CA LEU A 4 3.95 -1.77 23.59
C LEU A 4 2.64 -2.53 23.33
N ALA A 5 1.89 -2.12 22.31
CA ALA A 5 0.69 -2.84 21.92
C ALA A 5 1.07 -4.25 21.43
N PRO A 6 0.30 -5.31 21.77
CA PRO A 6 0.60 -6.71 21.39
C PRO A 6 0.46 -6.98 19.89
N PHE A 7 0.19 -5.95 19.09
CA PHE A 7 -0.02 -6.02 17.66
C PHE A 7 1.18 -6.62 16.91
N GLY A 8 2.40 -6.18 17.24
CA GLY A 8 3.61 -6.72 16.61
C GLY A 8 3.84 -8.20 16.90
N GLU A 9 3.51 -8.65 18.11
CA GLU A 9 3.61 -10.05 18.50
C GLU A 9 2.59 -10.91 17.75
N PHE A 10 1.34 -10.43 17.64
CA PHE A 10 0.30 -11.09 16.85
C PHE A 10 0.75 -11.27 15.39
N PHE A 11 1.24 -10.21 14.74
CA PHE A 11 1.71 -10.28 13.36
C PHE A 11 2.99 -11.08 13.16
N ALA A 12 3.84 -11.24 14.20
CA ALA A 12 5.03 -12.07 14.13
C ALA A 12 4.72 -13.58 14.07
N THR A 13 3.57 -14.01 14.60
CA THR A 13 3.17 -15.43 14.54
C THR A 13 2.91 -15.91 13.10
N TRP A 14 2.38 -15.03 12.24
CA TRP A 14 2.08 -15.33 10.84
C TRP A 14 3.28 -15.83 10.04
N PRO A 15 4.40 -15.08 9.91
CA PRO A 15 5.61 -15.57 9.24
C PRO A 15 6.27 -16.73 10.01
N GLY A 16 6.05 -16.84 11.32
CA GLY A 16 6.52 -17.97 12.12
C GLY A 16 6.02 -19.32 11.60
N PHE A 17 4.77 -19.41 11.13
CA PHE A 17 4.25 -20.63 10.52
C PHE A 17 5.02 -21.03 9.25
N CYS A 18 5.44 -20.05 8.45
CA CYS A 18 6.21 -20.29 7.22
C CYS A 18 7.56 -20.97 7.50
N ALA A 19 8.19 -20.71 8.65
CA ALA A 19 9.47 -21.33 9.01
C ALA A 19 9.36 -22.87 9.19
N SER A 20 8.18 -23.35 9.58
CA SER A 20 7.90 -24.79 9.71
C SER A 20 7.46 -25.45 8.39
N TRP A 21 7.23 -24.65 7.35
CA TRP A 21 6.63 -25.11 6.11
C TRP A 21 7.65 -25.87 5.26
N LYS A 22 7.35 -27.13 4.93
CA LYS A 22 8.26 -28.01 4.15
C LYS A 22 8.17 -27.82 2.65
N ILE A 23 7.14 -27.13 2.16
CA ILE A 23 6.92 -26.89 0.73
C ILE A 23 7.72 -25.66 0.31
N ARG A 24 8.50 -25.78 -0.77
CA ARG A 24 9.19 -24.63 -1.34
C ARG A 24 8.21 -23.78 -2.17
N PRO A 25 8.27 -22.45 -2.07
CA PRO A 25 7.44 -21.58 -2.90
C PRO A 25 7.85 -21.75 -4.36
N GLY A 26 6.87 -22.04 -5.23
CA GLY A 26 7.09 -22.11 -6.68
C GLY A 26 7.30 -20.74 -7.34
N GLN A 27 6.86 -19.68 -6.66
CA GLN A 27 7.09 -18.30 -7.07
C GLN A 27 7.84 -17.59 -5.96
N ARG A 28 9.12 -17.35 -6.20
CA ARG A 28 10.00 -16.57 -5.33
C ARG A 28 10.58 -15.43 -6.16
N TYR A 29 10.33 -14.21 -5.74
CA TYR A 29 10.98 -13.05 -6.32
C TYR A 29 12.32 -12.85 -5.64
N ASP A 30 13.41 -13.17 -6.33
CA ASP A 30 14.79 -13.02 -5.83
C ASP A 30 15.40 -11.65 -6.15
N GLY A 31 14.61 -10.73 -6.70
CA GLY A 31 15.07 -9.42 -7.10
C GLY A 31 15.51 -9.35 -8.57
N PRO A 32 16.13 -8.23 -8.97
CA PRO A 32 16.48 -7.10 -8.10
C PRO A 32 15.25 -6.33 -7.58
N TRP A 33 15.27 -5.93 -6.30
CA TRP A 33 14.25 -5.03 -5.71
C TRP A 33 14.40 -3.57 -6.17
N THR A 34 15.46 -3.32 -6.92
CA THR A 34 15.80 -2.06 -7.57
C THR A 34 15.59 -2.27 -9.05
N VAL A 35 14.67 -1.52 -9.62
CA VAL A 35 14.53 -1.48 -11.07
C VAL A 35 15.18 -0.17 -11.47
N GLU A 36 16.36 -0.23 -12.09
CA GLU A 36 17.08 0.95 -12.60
C GLU A 36 16.18 1.77 -13.55
N GLU A 37 15.17 1.12 -14.16
CA GLU A 37 14.18 1.71 -15.06
C GLU A 37 12.75 1.80 -14.46
N GLY A 38 12.56 1.47 -13.18
CA GLY A 38 11.23 1.27 -12.57
C GLY A 38 10.59 -0.07 -12.95
N LEU A 39 9.70 -0.61 -12.11
CA LEU A 39 8.83 -1.74 -12.50
C LEU A 39 8.14 -1.35 -13.82
N GLN A 40 8.11 -2.27 -14.79
CA GLN A 40 7.74 -1.99 -16.20
C GLN A 40 6.67 -0.90 -16.34
N LYS A 41 6.89 0.06 -17.25
CA LYS A 41 5.92 1.13 -17.54
C LYS A 41 4.54 0.54 -17.73
N THR A 42 3.62 0.88 -16.82
CA THR A 42 2.27 0.34 -16.89
C THR A 42 1.50 1.00 -18.02
N ARG A 43 0.55 0.27 -18.61
CA ARG A 43 -0.34 0.82 -19.65
C ARG A 43 -1.24 1.93 -19.10
N PHE A 44 -1.63 1.79 -17.83
CA PHE A 44 -2.41 2.76 -17.06
C PHE A 44 -1.77 2.91 -15.67
N PRO A 45 -1.75 4.11 -15.08
CA PRO A 45 -1.15 4.30 -13.76
C PRO A 45 -1.87 3.47 -12.69
N ILE A 46 -1.11 2.91 -11.74
CA ILE A 46 -1.64 2.21 -10.56
C ILE A 46 -2.01 3.24 -9.50
N LEU A 47 -3.24 3.17 -8.98
CA LEU A 47 -3.66 3.96 -7.82
C LEU A 47 -3.32 3.21 -6.53
N TYR A 48 -2.32 3.70 -5.80
CA TYR A 48 -2.05 3.30 -4.42
C TYR A 48 -2.88 4.15 -3.46
N ALA A 49 -3.55 3.50 -2.51
CA ALA A 49 -4.26 4.16 -1.42
C ALA A 49 -3.68 3.69 -0.09
N SER A 50 -3.31 4.63 0.79
CA SER A 50 -2.71 4.33 2.09
C SER A 50 -3.28 5.24 3.16
N LEU A 51 -3.47 4.70 4.37
CA LEU A 51 -3.62 5.53 5.57
C LEU A 51 -2.25 6.09 5.96
N ASP A 52 -2.23 7.26 6.61
CA ASP A 52 -0.99 7.84 7.14
C ASP A 52 -0.51 7.14 8.42
N ALA A 53 -1.42 6.57 9.21
CA ALA A 53 -1.13 5.77 10.39
C ALA A 53 -1.59 4.30 10.27
N ASP A 54 -1.19 3.60 9.20
CA ASP A 54 -1.42 2.15 9.01
C ASP A 54 -0.37 1.29 9.75
N PRO A 55 -0.76 0.44 10.72
CA PRO A 55 0.18 -0.40 11.45
C PRO A 55 0.51 -1.74 10.74
N VAL A 56 -0.28 -2.17 9.75
CA VAL A 56 -0.05 -3.42 8.98
C VAL A 56 0.78 -3.14 7.74
N THR A 57 0.38 -2.17 6.95
CA THR A 57 1.00 -1.78 5.67
C THR A 57 1.33 -0.29 5.71
N PRO A 58 2.43 0.11 6.37
CA PRO A 58 2.73 1.51 6.65
C PRO A 58 2.88 2.35 5.39
N LEU A 59 2.58 3.65 5.49
CA LEU A 59 2.66 4.63 4.38
C LEU A 59 3.99 4.56 3.61
N SER A 60 5.09 4.33 4.31
CA SER A 60 6.42 4.18 3.69
C SER A 60 6.50 3.04 2.68
N ALA A 61 5.74 1.95 2.87
CA ALA A 61 5.64 0.85 1.92
C ALA A 61 4.92 1.29 0.63
N ALA A 62 3.81 2.02 0.76
CA ALA A 62 3.09 2.57 -0.40
C ALA A 62 3.97 3.59 -1.17
N GLN A 63 4.66 4.48 -0.45
CA GLN A 63 5.63 5.41 -1.05
C GLN A 63 6.76 4.69 -1.79
N LYS A 64 7.29 3.61 -1.20
CA LYS A 64 8.30 2.76 -1.84
C LYS A 64 7.78 2.18 -3.14
N MET A 65 6.57 1.61 -3.15
CA MET A 65 5.98 1.02 -4.34
C MET A 65 5.74 2.05 -5.45
N VAL A 66 5.21 3.23 -5.12
CA VAL A 66 5.00 4.32 -6.08
C VAL A 66 6.34 4.77 -6.69
N LYS A 67 7.38 4.93 -5.86
CA LYS A 67 8.73 5.22 -6.33
C LYS A 67 9.29 4.11 -7.23
N SER A 68 9.03 2.84 -6.90
CA SER A 68 9.48 1.69 -7.67
C SER A 68 8.81 1.58 -9.04
N PHE A 69 7.54 1.94 -9.20
CA PHE A 69 6.87 2.00 -10.51
C PHE A 69 7.16 3.29 -11.30
N GLY A 70 7.52 4.37 -10.59
CA GLY A 70 7.75 5.69 -11.16
C GLY A 70 6.46 6.50 -11.31
N ASN A 71 6.59 7.83 -11.26
CA ASN A 71 5.46 8.78 -11.21
C ASN A 71 4.56 8.77 -12.46
N GLN A 72 5.00 8.17 -13.56
CA GLN A 72 4.18 7.98 -14.77
C GLN A 72 3.29 6.74 -14.69
N SER A 73 3.67 5.76 -13.87
CA SER A 73 3.06 4.42 -13.80
C SER A 73 2.31 4.20 -12.49
N ALA A 74 2.46 5.08 -11.51
CA ALA A 74 1.80 4.98 -10.21
C ALA A 74 1.54 6.36 -9.60
N VAL A 75 0.45 6.45 -8.85
CA VAL A 75 0.11 7.60 -8.01
C VAL A 75 -0.24 7.12 -6.60
N LEU A 76 0.01 7.96 -5.60
CA LEU A 76 -0.39 7.73 -4.23
C LEU A 76 -1.49 8.72 -3.81
N LEU A 77 -2.60 8.19 -3.30
CA LEU A 77 -3.57 8.90 -2.49
C LEU A 77 -3.32 8.55 -1.02
N VAL A 78 -3.09 9.57 -0.20
CA VAL A 78 -2.97 9.40 1.25
C VAL A 78 -4.31 9.76 1.88
N GLN A 79 -4.80 8.92 2.77
CA GLN A 79 -5.97 9.21 3.59
C GLN A 79 -5.50 9.43 5.03
N GLU A 80 -5.83 10.57 5.62
CA GLU A 80 -5.60 10.81 7.05
C GLU A 80 -6.46 9.82 7.86
N GLY A 81 -5.86 9.09 8.79
CA GLY A 81 -6.55 8.11 9.60
C GLY A 81 -5.65 6.99 10.11
N PHE A 82 -6.16 6.24 11.07
CA PHE A 82 -5.41 5.17 11.73
C PHE A 82 -6.06 3.80 11.53
N GLY A 83 -5.30 2.74 11.74
CA GLY A 83 -5.78 1.36 11.57
C GLY A 83 -5.44 0.80 10.20
N HIS A 84 -6.13 -0.25 9.76
CA HIS A 84 -5.76 -0.94 8.53
C HIS A 84 -6.89 -1.05 7.53
N ALA A 85 -6.47 -0.74 6.30
CA ALA A 85 -7.15 -0.53 5.04
C ALA A 85 -7.96 0.77 4.97
N THR A 86 -7.73 1.53 3.89
CA THR A 86 -8.46 2.77 3.59
C THR A 86 -9.97 2.57 3.49
N VAL A 87 -10.43 1.39 3.08
CA VAL A 87 -11.86 1.04 3.03
C VAL A 87 -12.50 0.86 4.41
N ALA A 88 -11.70 0.53 5.44
CA ALA A 88 -12.19 0.34 6.80
C ALA A 88 -12.28 1.66 7.59
N HIS A 89 -11.70 2.73 7.06
CA HIS A 89 -11.76 4.08 7.62
C HIS A 89 -12.50 4.99 6.63
N PRO A 90 -13.79 5.28 6.80
CA PRO A 90 -14.58 5.96 5.78
C PRO A 90 -14.06 7.36 5.41
N SER A 91 -14.06 7.65 4.11
CA SER A 91 -13.80 8.98 3.52
C SER A 91 -14.49 9.08 2.17
N LEU A 92 -15.40 10.05 1.98
CA LEU A 92 -16.05 10.24 0.68
C LEU A 92 -15.06 10.71 -0.39
N CYS A 93 -14.00 11.42 0.01
CA CYS A 93 -12.91 11.83 -0.86
C CYS A 93 -12.21 10.61 -1.49
N THR A 94 -11.78 9.65 -0.65
CA THR A 94 -11.14 8.42 -1.11
C THR A 94 -12.09 7.56 -1.95
N ALA A 95 -13.34 7.41 -1.52
CA ALA A 95 -14.34 6.63 -2.24
C ALA A 95 -14.60 7.18 -3.65
N LYS A 96 -14.66 8.51 -3.82
CA LYS A 96 -14.80 9.15 -5.14
C LYS A 96 -13.57 8.91 -6.02
N ALA A 97 -12.36 9.05 -5.48
CA ALA A 97 -11.14 8.79 -6.25
C ALA A 97 -11.05 7.34 -6.73
N VAL A 98 -11.41 6.38 -5.87
CA VAL A 98 -11.47 4.95 -6.24
C VAL A 98 -12.52 4.70 -7.32
N ARG A 99 -13.71 5.29 -7.18
CA ARG A 99 -14.77 5.19 -8.20
C ARG A 99 -14.31 5.74 -9.55
N ASP A 100 -13.75 6.95 -9.57
CA ASP A 100 -13.33 7.62 -10.81
C ASP A 100 -12.16 6.88 -11.47
N TYR A 101 -11.30 6.24 -10.68
CA TYR A 101 -10.25 5.34 -11.19
C TYR A 101 -10.82 4.14 -11.93
N PHE A 102 -11.78 3.43 -11.32
CA PHE A 102 -12.35 2.23 -11.94
C PHE A 102 -13.32 2.51 -13.08
N LEU A 103 -14.09 3.59 -13.01
CA LEU A 103 -15.10 3.92 -14.03
C LEU A 103 -14.53 4.72 -15.20
N GLU A 104 -13.59 5.63 -14.94
CA GLU A 104 -13.11 6.61 -15.92
C GLU A 104 -11.61 6.47 -16.23
N GLY A 105 -10.89 5.62 -15.51
CA GLY A 105 -9.42 5.52 -15.62
C GLY A 105 -8.70 6.78 -15.12
N LYS A 106 -9.39 7.63 -14.36
CA LYS A 106 -8.83 8.89 -13.84
C LYS A 106 -8.10 8.66 -12.53
N VAL A 107 -6.89 9.18 -12.46
CA VAL A 107 -6.09 9.19 -11.24
C VAL A 107 -6.13 10.56 -10.57
N PRO A 108 -6.09 10.62 -9.23
CA PRO A 108 -5.97 11.88 -8.50
C PRO A 108 -4.64 12.59 -8.80
N ALA A 109 -4.55 13.88 -8.49
CA ALA A 109 -3.31 14.63 -8.62
C ALA A 109 -2.23 14.08 -7.66
N PRO A 110 -0.94 14.08 -8.04
CA PRO A 110 0.13 13.70 -7.14
C PRO A 110 0.10 14.50 -5.84
N GLY A 111 0.21 13.83 -4.69
CA GLY A 111 0.13 14.47 -3.37
C GLY A 111 -1.30 14.74 -2.87
N THR A 112 -2.31 14.12 -3.48
CA THR A 112 -3.68 14.19 -2.97
C THR A 112 -3.77 13.57 -1.58
N ILE A 113 -4.30 14.35 -0.63
CA ILE A 113 -4.60 13.93 0.74
C ILE A 113 -6.12 14.02 0.95
N CYS A 114 -6.72 12.92 1.36
CA CYS A 114 -8.13 12.83 1.73
C CYS A 114 -8.28 12.80 3.26
N LYS A 115 -9.28 13.51 3.77
CA LYS A 115 -9.63 13.48 5.19
C LYS A 115 -10.72 12.46 5.46
N PRO A 116 -10.76 11.88 6.66
CA PRO A 116 -11.88 11.05 7.07
C PRO A 116 -13.10 11.94 7.36
N GLU A 117 -14.28 11.34 7.31
CA GLU A 117 -15.52 11.99 7.79
C GLU A 117 -15.62 11.97 9.32
#